data_AF-A0A2D7C746-F1
#
_entry.id   AF-A0A2D7C746-F1
#
_cell.length_a   1.000
_cell.length_b   1.000
_cell.length_c   1.000
_cell.angle_alpha   90.00
_cell.angle_beta   90.00
_cell.angle_gamma   90.00
#
_symmetry.space_group_name_H-M   'P 1'
#
loop_
_entity.id
_entity.type
_entity.pdbx_description
1 polymer ?
#
loop_
_entity_poly.entity_id
_entity_poly.type
_entity_poly.pdbx_seq_one_letter_code
_entity_poly.pdbx_strand_id
1 'polypeptide(L)'
;MIKMKKTLLMATGALLAAGFASSDAKAVDVELYGQVNKTLISADNGSTTEVAVRDNDKSSTRVGLKGEQALDNGLTASVLVEYELNGDNTRDKDLFATTAGGSSTLTERHARVGLSGMFGTVLLGQTSDATDGAAEQDMAGVNDLLGSDIRRFGGASSFVGAGNPTVSTVFKTFDSVRSDVIAYHTPVIAGVQGRISTAEGGNVDAAAFYKGKYDAFAVKAAIGYEMKNDGVDATLEDEVYGSISVKHDSSLAATYAYATEGRDSGTEAEMHYFKVGYTFDALEVAADYATADATTGHEGKAYGIGAQYNLGHGVSVAGAYRQLEAENSTASADDIDLIMANVRVKF
;
A
#
# COMPACT_ATOMS: atom_id res chain seq x y z
N MET A 1 41.91 -11.53 -31.05
CA MET A 1 40.50 -11.44 -30.59
C MET A 1 40.53 -11.16 -29.10
N ILE A 2 40.39 -9.90 -28.71
CA ILE A 2 40.55 -9.43 -27.34
C ILE A 2 39.22 -9.64 -26.61
N LYS A 3 39.20 -10.48 -25.58
CA LYS A 3 38.06 -10.64 -24.66
C LYS A 3 38.09 -9.47 -23.66
N MET A 4 37.26 -8.45 -23.87
CA MET A 4 36.94 -7.46 -22.84
C MET A 4 36.13 -8.15 -21.73
N LYS A 5 36.70 -8.19 -20.52
CA LYS A 5 35.95 -8.47 -19.29
C LYS A 5 35.05 -7.25 -19.02
N LYS A 6 33.74 -7.47 -18.92
CA LYS A 6 32.79 -6.47 -18.41
C LYS A 6 33.03 -6.31 -16.91
N THR A 7 33.73 -5.26 -16.50
CA THR A 7 33.78 -4.82 -15.12
C THR A 7 32.44 -4.16 -14.79
N LEU A 8 31.58 -4.88 -14.07
CA LEU A 8 30.35 -4.31 -13.52
C LEU A 8 30.73 -3.43 -12.32
N LEU A 9 30.51 -2.14 -12.48
CA LEU A 9 30.69 -1.12 -11.46
C LEU A 9 29.56 -1.26 -10.42
N MET A 10 29.72 -2.15 -9.44
CA MET A 10 28.96 -2.12 -8.19
C MET A 10 29.88 -1.52 -7.12
N ALA A 11 29.98 -0.20 -7.10
CA ALA A 11 30.72 0.55 -6.11
C ALA A 11 29.87 1.73 -5.63
N THR A 12 28.76 1.43 -4.94
CA THR A 12 27.98 2.46 -4.22
C THR A 12 27.22 1.93 -2.98
N GLY A 13 27.45 0.69 -2.54
CA GLY A 13 26.80 0.13 -1.35
C GLY A 13 27.56 0.31 -0.02
N ALA A 14 28.75 0.91 -0.01
CA ALA A 14 29.68 0.78 1.12
C ALA A 14 29.72 1.94 2.12
N LEU A 15 28.95 3.03 1.96
CA LEU A 15 29.12 4.21 2.82
C LEU A 15 28.20 4.29 4.05
N LEU A 16 27.16 3.46 4.19
CA LEU A 16 26.31 3.46 5.40
C LEU A 16 26.56 2.28 6.35
N ALA A 17 27.17 1.19 5.88
CA ALA A 17 27.54 0.06 6.72
C ALA A 17 28.85 0.27 7.52
N ALA A 18 29.67 1.24 7.14
CA ALA A 18 31.00 1.45 7.73
C ALA A 18 30.97 2.03 9.16
N GLY A 19 29.82 2.51 9.64
CA GLY A 19 29.67 3.12 10.98
C GLY A 19 29.29 2.16 12.11
N PHE A 20 28.87 0.92 11.82
CA PHE A 20 28.35 -0.01 12.82
C PHE A 20 29.31 -1.15 13.19
N ALA A 21 30.51 -1.17 12.62
CA ALA A 21 31.53 -2.17 12.96
C ALA A 21 32.31 -1.78 14.23
N SER A 22 31.63 -1.72 15.38
CA SER A 22 32.30 -1.79 16.68
C SER A 22 32.53 -3.26 17.05
N SER A 23 33.76 -3.58 17.39
CA SER A 23 34.37 -4.91 17.52
C SER A 23 33.93 -5.78 18.71
N ASP A 24 32.66 -5.70 19.13
CA ASP A 24 32.07 -6.54 20.19
C ASP A 24 30.68 -7.09 19.80
N ALA A 25 30.42 -7.22 18.49
CA ALA A 25 29.13 -7.68 17.99
C ALA A 25 28.85 -9.14 18.36
N LYS A 26 28.01 -9.35 19.39
CA LYS A 26 27.08 -10.49 19.41
C LYS A 26 26.34 -10.46 18.06
N ALA A 27 26.25 -11.61 17.38
CA ALA A 27 25.75 -11.71 16.02
C ALA A 27 24.30 -11.24 15.88
N VAL A 28 24.10 -9.94 15.66
CA VAL A 28 22.83 -9.35 15.22
C VAL A 28 22.81 -9.49 13.71
N ASP A 29 21.84 -10.23 13.18
CA ASP A 29 21.61 -10.29 11.75
C ASP A 29 20.93 -8.97 11.33
N VAL A 30 21.69 -8.11 10.64
CA VAL A 30 21.18 -6.84 10.09
C VAL A 30 21.11 -6.94 8.57
N GLU A 31 19.93 -6.67 8.01
CA GLU A 31 19.66 -6.69 6.59
C GLU A 31 19.30 -5.28 6.10
N LEU A 32 20.09 -4.76 5.15
CA LEU A 32 19.72 -3.61 4.33
C LEU A 32 18.79 -4.10 3.22
N TYR A 33 17.67 -3.42 3.04
CA TYR A 33 16.71 -3.72 1.99
C TYR A 33 16.11 -2.43 1.43
N GLY A 34 15.43 -2.54 0.29
CA GLY A 34 14.70 -1.41 -0.26
C GLY A 34 14.15 -1.67 -1.64
N GLN A 35 13.69 -0.59 -2.26
CA GLN A 35 13.25 -0.60 -3.65
C GLN A 35 13.26 0.79 -4.26
N VAL A 36 13.41 0.84 -5.57
CA VAL A 36 13.08 2.01 -6.39
C VAL A 36 11.89 1.63 -7.26
N ASN A 37 10.84 2.46 -7.23
CA ASN A 37 9.61 2.19 -7.94
C ASN A 37 9.05 3.46 -8.60
N LYS A 38 9.10 3.51 -9.93
CA LYS A 38 8.70 4.68 -10.71
C LYS A 38 7.60 4.35 -11.70
N THR A 39 6.65 5.27 -11.82
CA THR A 39 5.51 5.16 -12.73
C THR A 39 5.51 6.34 -13.70
N LEU A 40 5.49 6.04 -15.00
CA LEU A 40 5.05 6.96 -16.03
C LEU A 40 3.53 6.91 -16.08
N ILE A 41 2.87 8.05 -15.97
CA ILE A 41 1.42 8.17 -16.02
C ILE A 41 1.03 9.23 -17.05
N SER A 42 0.14 8.87 -17.97
CA SER A 42 -0.61 9.79 -18.83
C SER A 42 -2.00 9.91 -18.25
N ALA A 43 -2.41 11.11 -17.88
CA ALA A 43 -3.73 11.39 -17.32
C ALA A 43 -4.51 12.31 -18.24
N ASP A 44 -5.81 12.06 -18.40
CA ASP A 44 -6.75 12.94 -19.11
C ASP A 44 -8.01 13.11 -18.24
N ASN A 45 -8.54 14.33 -18.10
CA ASN A 45 -9.80 14.60 -17.38
C ASN A 45 -10.90 15.19 -18.28
N GLY A 46 -10.85 14.92 -19.58
CA GLY A 46 -11.77 15.47 -20.58
C GLY A 46 -11.44 16.90 -21.01
N SER A 47 -10.69 17.65 -20.19
CA SER A 47 -10.26 19.02 -20.51
C SER A 47 -8.75 19.17 -20.70
N THR A 48 -7.94 18.35 -20.05
CA THR A 48 -6.48 18.47 -20.01
C THR A 48 -5.84 17.09 -20.01
N THR A 49 -4.86 16.91 -20.89
CA THR A 49 -4.03 15.70 -20.94
C THR A 49 -2.61 16.06 -20.50
N GLU A 50 -2.06 15.32 -19.54
CA GLU A 50 -0.70 15.52 -19.04
C GLU A 50 0.04 14.20 -18.87
N VAL A 51 1.38 14.26 -18.94
CA VAL A 51 2.24 13.10 -18.76
C VAL A 51 3.31 13.40 -17.71
N ALA A 52 3.45 12.52 -16.72
CA ALA A 52 4.41 12.68 -15.65
C ALA A 52 5.12 11.37 -15.30
N VAL A 53 6.35 11.48 -14.80
CA VAL A 53 7.03 10.38 -14.10
C VAL A 53 6.99 10.70 -12.61
N ARG A 54 6.41 9.80 -11.82
CA ARG A 54 6.20 9.98 -10.38
C ARG A 54 6.67 8.75 -9.60
N ASP A 55 6.88 8.92 -8.31
CA ASP A 55 7.03 7.80 -7.38
C ASP A 55 5.71 7.04 -7.23
N ASN A 56 5.77 5.71 -7.22
CA ASN A 56 4.56 4.89 -7.09
C ASN A 56 4.13 4.84 -5.62
N ASP A 57 3.07 5.56 -5.23
CA ASP A 57 2.65 5.62 -3.83
C ASP A 57 2.14 4.27 -3.28
N LYS A 58 1.55 3.42 -4.14
CA LYS A 58 1.12 2.07 -3.75
C LYS A 58 2.30 1.22 -3.26
N SER A 59 3.50 1.47 -3.78
CA SER A 59 4.71 0.76 -3.40
C SER A 59 5.91 1.69 -3.55
N SER A 60 6.05 2.65 -2.64
CA SER A 60 6.98 3.78 -2.74
C SER A 60 8.46 3.40 -2.83
N THR A 61 9.27 4.29 -3.42
CA THR A 61 10.73 4.20 -3.33
C THR A 61 11.17 4.36 -1.88
N ARG A 62 11.94 3.40 -1.36
CA ARG A 62 12.33 3.35 0.05
C ARG A 62 13.60 2.55 0.30
N VAL A 63 14.21 2.81 1.44
CA VAL A 63 15.37 2.08 1.96
C VAL A 63 15.17 1.84 3.45
N GLY A 64 15.53 0.65 3.90
CA GLY A 64 15.39 0.26 5.29
C GLY A 64 16.44 -0.71 5.77
N LEU A 65 16.52 -0.80 7.09
CA LEU A 65 17.32 -1.74 7.84
C LEU A 65 16.36 -2.51 8.76
N LYS A 66 16.47 -3.82 8.77
CA LYS A 66 15.80 -4.67 9.75
C LYS A 66 16.84 -5.56 10.42
N GLY A 67 16.63 -5.84 11.69
CA GLY A 67 17.50 -6.78 12.38
C GLY A 67 16.79 -7.51 13.49
N GLU A 68 17.26 -8.72 13.76
CA GLU A 68 16.73 -9.60 14.79
C GLU A 68 17.86 -10.19 15.62
N GLN A 69 17.59 -10.41 16.90
CA GLN A 69 18.52 -11.01 17.85
C GLN A 69 17.76 -11.98 18.74
N ALA A 70 18.10 -13.26 18.65
CA ALA A 70 17.65 -14.26 19.62
C ALA A 70 18.23 -13.94 21.00
N LEU A 71 17.39 -14.05 22.02
CA LEU A 71 17.69 -13.84 23.43
C LEU A 71 17.46 -15.16 24.20
N ASP A 72 17.66 -15.12 25.52
CA ASP A 72 17.35 -16.24 26.40
C ASP A 72 15.83 -16.51 26.48
N ASN A 73 15.47 -17.73 26.92
CA ASN A 73 14.09 -18.15 27.17
C ASN A 73 13.15 -18.12 25.94
N GLY A 74 13.70 -18.26 24.73
CA GLY A 74 12.91 -18.29 23.49
C GLY A 74 12.35 -16.93 23.08
N LEU A 75 13.00 -15.84 23.52
CA LEU A 75 12.66 -14.48 23.13
C LEU A 75 13.49 -14.02 21.94
N THR A 76 12.94 -13.11 21.14
CA THR A 76 13.63 -12.45 20.03
C THR A 76 13.37 -10.96 20.07
N ALA A 77 14.43 -10.16 20.14
CA ALA A 77 14.34 -8.73 19.91
C ALA A 77 14.41 -8.42 18.42
N SER A 78 13.70 -7.39 17.97
CA SER A 78 13.75 -6.91 16.58
C SER A 78 13.82 -5.39 16.51
N VAL A 79 14.42 -4.89 15.44
CA VAL A 79 14.42 -3.47 15.06
C VAL A 79 14.02 -3.33 13.60
N LEU A 80 13.35 -2.23 13.27
CA LEU A 80 13.02 -1.85 11.90
C LEU A 80 13.14 -0.33 11.77
N VAL A 81 13.98 0.10 10.83
CA VAL A 81 14.10 1.50 10.41
C VAL A 81 13.88 1.54 8.91
N GLU A 82 12.94 2.33 8.41
CA GLU A 82 12.66 2.49 6.98
C GLU A 82 12.32 3.94 6.68
N TYR A 83 12.95 4.48 5.64
CA TYR A 83 12.67 5.82 5.10
C TYR A 83 12.24 5.73 3.64
N GLU A 84 11.39 6.66 3.24
CA GLU A 84 10.82 6.73 1.89
C GLU A 84 11.12 8.05 1.20
N LEU A 85 11.19 7.99 -0.13
CA LEU A 85 11.34 9.13 -1.01
C LEU A 85 10.08 9.28 -1.87
N ASN A 86 8.99 9.77 -1.27
CA ASN A 86 7.68 9.90 -1.91
C ASN A 86 7.20 11.34 -2.10
N GLY A 87 8.04 12.36 -1.91
CA GLY A 87 7.59 13.76 -2.00
C GLY A 87 7.05 14.19 -3.38
N ASP A 88 7.22 13.37 -4.42
CA ASP A 88 6.62 13.51 -5.75
C ASP A 88 5.98 12.20 -6.21
N ASN A 89 4.85 11.83 -5.58
CA ASN A 89 4.19 10.54 -5.76
C ASN A 89 2.88 10.61 -6.58
N THR A 90 2.38 9.46 -6.99
CA THR A 90 1.17 9.30 -7.81
C THR A 90 -0.14 9.63 -7.10
N ARG A 91 -0.17 9.75 -5.77
CA ARG A 91 -1.36 10.07 -4.96
C ARG A 91 -1.47 11.55 -4.65
N ASP A 92 -0.44 12.13 -4.06
CA ASP A 92 -0.49 13.46 -3.42
C ASP A 92 -0.16 14.61 -4.39
N LYS A 93 0.12 14.30 -5.65
CA LYS A 93 0.40 15.28 -6.70
C LYS A 93 -0.73 15.32 -7.70
N ASP A 94 -1.17 16.53 -8.00
CA ASP A 94 -2.08 16.74 -9.11
C ASP A 94 -1.37 16.44 -10.44
N LEU A 95 -1.90 15.45 -11.16
CA LEU A 95 -1.45 15.00 -12.46
C LEU A 95 -1.69 16.05 -13.56
N PHE A 96 -2.59 17.01 -13.36
CA PHE A 96 -2.92 18.05 -14.33
C PHE A 96 -2.21 19.38 -14.08
N ALA A 97 -1.45 19.48 -12.98
CA ALA A 97 -0.69 20.67 -12.67
C ALA A 97 0.64 20.71 -13.44
N THR A 98 0.88 21.79 -14.18
CA THR A 98 2.16 22.09 -14.84
C THR A 98 3.23 22.51 -13.82
N THR A 99 3.68 21.57 -12.98
CA THR A 99 4.76 21.84 -12.02
C THR A 99 5.98 21.00 -12.36
N ALA A 100 7.13 21.67 -12.44
CA ALA A 100 8.42 21.00 -12.48
C ALA A 100 8.53 20.07 -11.25
N GLY A 101 9.09 18.87 -11.44
CA GLY A 101 9.22 17.87 -10.39
C GLY A 101 9.80 18.47 -9.10
N GLY A 102 9.07 18.31 -7.99
CA GLY A 102 9.50 18.79 -6.68
C GLY A 102 10.62 17.93 -6.10
N SER A 103 11.43 18.49 -5.20
CA SER A 103 12.38 17.70 -4.42
C SER A 103 11.62 16.71 -3.52
N SER A 104 11.97 15.43 -3.57
CA SER A 104 11.42 14.46 -2.62
C SER A 104 11.90 14.76 -1.20
N THR A 105 10.98 14.74 -0.24
CA THR A 105 11.31 14.67 1.19
C THR A 105 11.65 13.23 1.55
N LEU A 106 12.60 13.06 2.47
CA LEU A 106 12.84 11.78 3.12
C LEU A 106 11.87 11.68 4.30
N THR A 107 10.92 10.76 4.22
CA THR A 107 9.87 10.58 5.24
C THR A 107 10.12 9.28 5.99
N GLU A 108 9.98 9.30 7.32
CA GLU A 108 10.05 8.09 8.14
C GLU A 108 8.80 7.22 7.91
N ARG A 109 9.01 5.95 7.58
CA ARG A 109 7.92 4.95 7.49
C ARG A 109 7.87 4.09 8.73
N HIS A 110 9.03 3.59 9.14
CA HIS A 110 9.17 2.76 10.33
C HIS A 110 10.40 3.19 11.13
N ALA A 111 10.24 3.29 12.44
CA ALA A 111 11.32 3.42 13.41
C ALA A 111 10.84 2.77 14.71
N ARG A 112 11.00 1.44 14.79
CA ARG A 112 10.43 0.65 15.88
C ARG A 112 11.39 -0.37 16.46
N VAL A 113 11.12 -0.73 17.71
CA VAL A 113 11.65 -1.93 18.37
C VAL A 113 10.53 -2.94 18.56
N GLY A 114 10.88 -4.20 18.77
CA GLY A 114 9.90 -5.23 19.11
C GLY A 114 10.49 -6.38 19.91
N LEU A 115 9.63 -7.07 20.65
CA LEU A 115 9.96 -8.28 21.40
C LEU A 115 8.94 -9.36 21.07
N SER A 116 9.44 -10.53 20.66
CA SER A 116 8.62 -11.69 20.34
C SER A 116 8.96 -12.89 21.20
N GLY A 117 7.99 -13.77 21.40
CA GLY A 117 8.14 -15.06 22.07
C GLY A 117 6.90 -15.94 21.85
N MET A 118 6.72 -16.97 22.68
CA MET A 118 5.53 -17.83 22.61
C MET A 118 4.20 -17.07 22.78
N PHE A 119 4.24 -15.90 23.40
CA PHE A 119 3.09 -15.03 23.60
C PHE A 119 2.71 -14.20 22.36
N GLY A 120 3.49 -14.21 21.29
CA GLY A 120 3.30 -13.33 20.13
C GLY A 120 4.37 -12.25 20.07
N THR A 121 4.01 -11.07 19.57
CA THR A 121 4.93 -9.96 19.31
C THR A 121 4.37 -8.65 19.86
N VAL A 122 5.18 -7.92 20.62
CA VAL A 122 4.91 -6.52 20.98
C VAL A 122 5.85 -5.61 20.19
N LEU A 123 5.31 -4.54 19.64
CA LEU A 123 6.02 -3.51 18.88
C LEU A 123 5.84 -2.14 19.54
N LEU A 124 6.88 -1.30 19.48
CA LEU A 124 6.87 0.06 20.01
C LEU A 124 7.61 1.02 19.05
N GLY A 125 6.97 2.14 18.73
CA GLY A 125 7.51 3.24 17.92
C GLY A 125 6.70 3.49 16.64
N GLN A 126 7.20 4.36 15.76
CA GLN A 126 6.60 4.65 14.46
C GLN A 126 6.52 3.36 13.62
N THR A 127 5.33 2.82 13.41
CA THR A 127 5.11 1.63 12.58
C THR A 127 3.65 1.51 12.15
N SER A 128 3.32 0.49 11.37
CA SER A 128 1.96 0.12 11.00
C SER A 128 1.04 -0.08 12.21
N ASP A 129 -0.15 0.49 12.11
CA ASP A 129 -1.26 0.22 13.02
C ASP A 129 -1.82 -1.19 12.78
N ALA A 130 -2.64 -1.71 13.68
CA ALA A 130 -3.10 -3.11 13.64
C ALA A 130 -3.91 -3.42 12.38
N THR A 131 -4.61 -2.41 11.84
CA THR A 131 -5.50 -2.45 10.68
C THR A 131 -4.77 -2.28 9.33
N ASP A 132 -3.48 -1.90 9.33
CA ASP A 132 -2.67 -1.74 8.11
C ASP A 132 -2.70 -3.03 7.25
N GLY A 133 -3.06 -2.85 5.98
CA GLY A 133 -3.23 -3.95 5.02
C GLY A 133 -4.49 -4.82 5.19
N ALA A 134 -5.44 -4.48 6.07
CA ALA A 134 -6.66 -5.26 6.26
C ALA A 134 -7.56 -5.29 5.02
N ALA A 135 -7.62 -4.21 4.24
CA ALA A 135 -8.34 -4.16 2.96
C ALA A 135 -7.43 -4.37 1.72
N GLU A 136 -6.20 -4.84 1.93
CA GLU A 136 -5.20 -5.05 0.85
C GLU A 136 -4.82 -6.53 0.64
N GLN A 137 -5.59 -7.47 1.17
CA GLN A 137 -5.34 -8.90 0.92
C GLN A 137 -5.66 -9.22 -0.53
N ASP A 138 -4.62 -9.28 -1.37
CA ASP A 138 -4.77 -9.52 -2.80
C ASP A 138 -3.80 -10.62 -3.31
N MET A 139 -4.34 -11.55 -4.08
CA MET A 139 -3.62 -12.61 -4.81
C MET A 139 -3.93 -12.63 -6.31
N ALA A 140 -4.71 -11.67 -6.82
CA ALA A 140 -5.09 -11.56 -8.22
C ALA A 140 -4.02 -10.92 -9.12
N GLY A 141 -2.90 -10.45 -8.55
CA GLY A 141 -1.71 -10.02 -9.32
C GLY A 141 -1.80 -8.60 -9.86
N VAL A 142 -0.80 -8.13 -10.61
CA VAL A 142 -0.71 -6.73 -11.09
C VAL A 142 -0.70 -5.74 -9.91
N ASN A 143 -0.08 -6.15 -8.80
CA ASN A 143 -0.10 -5.42 -7.53
C ASN A 143 0.68 -4.09 -7.58
N ASP A 144 1.49 -3.86 -8.62
CA ASP A 144 2.24 -2.62 -8.76
C ASP A 144 1.36 -1.45 -9.25
N LEU A 145 0.25 -1.74 -9.92
CA LEU A 145 -0.61 -0.72 -10.54
C LEU A 145 -2.11 -0.86 -10.21
N LEU A 146 -2.57 -2.04 -9.80
CA LEU A 146 -3.97 -2.29 -9.45
C LEU A 146 -4.12 -2.72 -7.99
N GLY A 147 -5.14 -2.20 -7.32
CA GLY A 147 -5.47 -2.52 -5.93
C GLY A 147 -6.67 -1.72 -5.44
N SER A 148 -7.15 -2.09 -4.23
CA SER A 148 -8.34 -1.54 -3.58
C SER A 148 -8.23 -0.04 -3.30
N ASP A 149 -7.06 0.44 -2.88
CA ASP A 149 -6.83 1.87 -2.71
C ASP A 149 -6.70 2.59 -4.09
N ILE A 150 -7.83 3.09 -4.60
CA ILE A 150 -7.95 3.70 -5.93
C ILE A 150 -7.14 4.99 -6.04
N ARG A 151 -7.17 5.79 -4.98
CA ARG A 151 -6.55 7.13 -4.89
C ARG A 151 -5.01 7.09 -4.90
N ARG A 152 -4.37 5.91 -4.80
CA ARG A 152 -2.91 5.75 -5.03
C ARG A 152 -2.43 6.26 -6.39
N PHE A 153 -3.34 6.42 -7.35
CA PHE A 153 -3.07 7.02 -8.65
C PHE A 153 -4.09 8.13 -8.93
N GLY A 154 -3.60 9.38 -9.02
CA GLY A 154 -4.43 10.56 -9.27
C GLY A 154 -5.15 11.10 -8.04
N GLY A 155 -4.81 10.67 -6.82
CA GLY A 155 -5.53 11.05 -5.59
C GLY A 155 -5.79 12.55 -5.40
N ALA A 156 -4.83 13.41 -5.72
CA ALA A 156 -4.91 14.87 -5.60
C ALA A 156 -5.47 15.55 -6.86
N SER A 157 -5.68 14.79 -7.94
CA SER A 157 -6.24 15.32 -9.18
C SER A 157 -7.75 15.51 -9.08
N SER A 158 -8.21 16.60 -9.70
CA SER A 158 -9.62 16.98 -9.72
C SER A 158 -10.31 16.48 -10.98
N PHE A 159 -11.52 15.98 -10.80
CA PHE A 159 -12.48 15.83 -11.90
C PHE A 159 -12.91 17.21 -12.42
N VAL A 160 -13.42 17.26 -13.66
CA VAL A 160 -13.99 18.48 -14.25
C VAL A 160 -15.51 18.33 -14.30
N GLY A 161 -16.25 19.21 -13.63
CA GLY A 161 -17.70 19.07 -13.49
C GLY A 161 -18.12 18.44 -12.15
N ALA A 162 -19.43 18.34 -11.92
CA ALA A 162 -20.03 17.89 -10.66
C ALA A 162 -19.46 18.54 -9.37
N GLY A 163 -18.99 19.80 -9.44
CA GLY A 163 -18.37 20.48 -8.29
C GLY A 163 -16.85 20.30 -8.17
N ASN A 164 -16.23 19.62 -9.14
CA ASN A 164 -14.80 19.35 -9.25
C ASN A 164 -14.21 18.65 -8.01
N PRO A 165 -14.79 17.52 -7.56
CA PRO A 165 -14.18 16.75 -6.47
C PRO A 165 -12.80 16.24 -6.89
N THR A 166 -11.94 15.93 -5.92
CA THR A 166 -10.71 15.17 -6.18
C THR A 166 -10.97 13.68 -6.12
N VAL A 167 -10.11 12.89 -6.77
CA VAL A 167 -10.15 11.42 -6.67
C VAL A 167 -10.16 10.97 -5.21
N SER A 168 -9.36 11.57 -4.32
CA SER A 168 -9.35 11.21 -2.89
C SER A 168 -10.62 11.60 -2.12
N THR A 169 -11.38 12.58 -2.59
CA THR A 169 -12.66 12.94 -1.97
C THR A 169 -13.82 12.07 -2.42
N VAL A 170 -13.69 11.40 -3.58
CA VAL A 170 -14.67 10.43 -4.10
C VAL A 170 -14.33 9.02 -3.62
N PHE A 171 -13.09 8.59 -3.81
CA PHE A 171 -12.59 7.29 -3.38
C PHE A 171 -11.82 7.46 -2.07
N LYS A 172 -12.44 7.10 -0.95
CA LYS A 172 -11.84 7.11 0.38
C LYS A 172 -10.79 6.00 0.56
N THR A 173 -10.10 6.06 1.69
CA THR A 173 -8.94 5.23 2.00
C THR A 173 -9.35 3.81 2.43
N PHE A 174 -8.64 2.79 1.92
CA PHE A 174 -8.71 1.40 2.40
C PHE A 174 -7.48 1.00 3.25
N ASP A 175 -6.69 1.98 3.66
CA ASP A 175 -5.41 1.77 4.31
C ASP A 175 -5.30 2.58 5.59
N SER A 176 -5.09 1.89 6.71
CA SER A 176 -4.75 2.60 7.94
C SER A 176 -3.33 3.16 7.85
N VAL A 177 -3.05 4.13 8.70
CA VAL A 177 -1.79 4.87 8.66
C VAL A 177 -0.69 4.11 9.40
N ARG A 178 0.50 4.73 9.38
CA ARG A 178 1.58 4.39 10.30
C ARG A 178 1.65 5.50 11.32
N SER A 179 1.75 5.14 12.58
CA SER A 179 1.81 6.10 13.68
C SER A 179 2.78 5.61 14.75
N ASP A 180 3.07 6.48 15.72
CA ASP A 180 3.79 6.09 16.93
C ASP A 180 2.87 5.23 17.80
N VAL A 181 3.07 3.91 17.75
CA VAL A 181 2.18 2.94 18.39
C VAL A 181 2.85 2.11 19.49
N ILE A 182 1.99 1.61 20.38
CA ILE A 182 2.20 0.31 21.01
C ILE A 182 1.28 -0.68 20.31
N ALA A 183 1.85 -1.74 19.71
CA ALA A 183 1.09 -2.77 19.03
C ALA A 183 1.39 -4.16 19.60
N TYR A 184 0.38 -5.03 19.59
CA TYR A 184 0.49 -6.43 19.96
C TYR A 184 -0.13 -7.32 18.88
N HIS A 185 0.64 -8.29 18.41
CA HIS A 185 0.20 -9.32 17.48
C HIS A 185 0.21 -10.66 18.19
N THR A 186 -0.90 -11.41 18.11
CA THR A 186 -0.96 -12.77 18.65
C THR A 186 -0.02 -13.70 17.87
N PRO A 187 0.35 -14.87 18.44
CA PRO A 187 0.85 -15.97 17.64
C PRO A 187 -0.14 -16.32 16.52
N VAL A 188 0.37 -16.86 15.43
CA VAL A 188 -0.48 -17.39 14.35
C VAL A 188 -0.98 -18.76 14.77
N ILE A 189 -2.29 -18.93 14.89
CA ILE A 189 -2.93 -20.20 15.26
C ILE A 189 -3.89 -20.60 14.14
N ALA A 190 -3.67 -21.77 13.54
CA ALA A 190 -4.48 -22.27 12.42
C ALA A 190 -4.65 -21.26 11.27
N GLY A 191 -3.63 -20.44 11.02
CA GLY A 191 -3.63 -19.40 9.98
C GLY A 191 -4.22 -18.05 10.40
N VAL A 192 -4.78 -17.93 11.62
CA VAL A 192 -5.34 -16.70 12.16
C VAL A 192 -4.31 -15.94 13.00
N GLN A 193 -4.24 -14.62 12.83
CA GLN A 193 -3.51 -13.70 13.70
C GLN A 193 -4.42 -12.54 14.10
N GLY A 194 -4.58 -12.32 15.40
CA GLY A 194 -5.16 -11.10 15.94
C GLY A 194 -4.10 -10.01 16.10
N ARG A 195 -4.49 -8.76 15.91
CA ARG A 195 -3.66 -7.58 16.13
C ARG A 195 -4.46 -6.52 16.88
N ILE A 196 -3.80 -5.80 17.77
CA ILE A 196 -4.32 -4.61 18.44
C ILE A 196 -3.22 -3.56 18.52
N SER A 197 -3.55 -2.30 18.32
CA SER A 197 -2.61 -1.19 18.54
C SER A 197 -3.32 0.01 19.16
N THR A 198 -2.53 0.88 19.76
CA THR A 198 -2.97 2.23 20.09
C THR A 198 -1.88 3.21 19.68
N ALA A 199 -2.31 4.32 19.07
CA ALA A 199 -1.45 5.37 18.56
C ALA A 199 -1.31 6.52 19.56
N GLU A 200 -0.19 7.24 19.48
CA GLU A 200 -0.11 8.60 20.04
C GLU A 200 -1.22 9.46 19.43
N GLY A 201 -2.09 10.02 20.28
CA GLY A 201 -3.34 10.67 19.86
C GLY A 201 -4.59 9.90 20.27
N GLY A 202 -4.47 8.62 20.65
CA GLY A 202 -5.52 7.85 21.34
C GLY A 202 -6.41 6.99 20.45
N ASN A 203 -6.13 6.89 19.15
CA ASN A 203 -6.79 5.91 18.29
C ASN A 203 -6.48 4.49 18.78
N VAL A 204 -7.44 3.59 18.60
CA VAL A 204 -7.31 2.17 18.95
C VAL A 204 -7.76 1.32 17.78
N ASP A 205 -6.89 0.44 17.33
CA ASP A 205 -7.12 -0.43 16.21
C ASP A 205 -7.19 -1.88 16.66
N ALA A 206 -8.09 -2.65 16.05
CA ALA A 206 -8.12 -4.09 16.19
C ALA A 206 -8.32 -4.73 14.82
N ALA A 207 -7.61 -5.82 14.56
CA ALA A 207 -7.74 -6.54 13.31
C ALA A 207 -7.52 -8.05 13.47
N ALA A 208 -8.10 -8.81 12.54
CA ALA A 208 -7.86 -10.23 12.38
C ALA A 208 -7.43 -10.52 10.95
N PHE A 209 -6.31 -11.24 10.82
CA PHE A 209 -5.77 -11.69 9.54
C PHE A 209 -5.84 -13.20 9.45
N TYR A 210 -6.12 -13.71 8.27
CA TYR A 210 -6.22 -15.12 7.97
C TYR A 210 -5.43 -15.48 6.72
N LYS A 211 -4.66 -16.57 6.79
CA LYS A 211 -4.01 -17.19 5.64
C LYS A 211 -4.07 -18.71 5.75
N GLY A 212 -4.57 -19.37 4.72
CA GLY A 212 -4.56 -20.83 4.65
C GLY A 212 -4.63 -21.37 3.23
N LYS A 213 -4.46 -22.68 3.10
CA LYS A 213 -4.62 -23.43 1.85
C LYS A 213 -5.53 -24.63 2.11
N TYR A 214 -6.56 -24.77 1.29
CA TYR A 214 -7.57 -25.83 1.32
C TYR A 214 -7.64 -26.48 -0.04
N ASP A 215 -7.13 -27.71 -0.14
CA ASP A 215 -6.99 -28.42 -1.42
C ASP A 215 -6.33 -27.52 -2.48
N ALA A 216 -7.06 -27.22 -3.55
CA ALA A 216 -6.59 -26.41 -4.67
C ALA A 216 -6.70 -24.89 -4.45
N PHE A 217 -7.19 -24.43 -3.29
CA PHE A 217 -7.47 -23.00 -3.03
C PHE A 217 -6.60 -22.44 -1.91
N ALA A 218 -5.81 -21.42 -2.21
CA ALA A 218 -5.22 -20.54 -1.21
C ALA A 218 -6.20 -19.41 -0.88
N VAL A 219 -6.30 -19.05 0.40
CA VAL A 219 -7.16 -17.98 0.89
C VAL A 219 -6.33 -17.02 1.74
N LYS A 220 -6.51 -15.73 1.50
CA LYS A 220 -6.11 -14.65 2.42
C LYS A 220 -7.35 -13.83 2.75
N ALA A 221 -7.53 -13.47 4.00
CA ALA A 221 -8.60 -12.56 4.39
C ALA A 221 -8.15 -11.70 5.57
N ALA A 222 -8.74 -10.53 5.71
CA ALA A 222 -8.58 -9.72 6.90
C ALA A 222 -9.82 -8.85 7.13
N ILE A 223 -10.03 -8.49 8.39
CA ILE A 223 -10.98 -7.47 8.82
C ILE A 223 -10.31 -6.62 9.90
N GLY A 224 -10.53 -5.33 9.84
CA GLY A 224 -9.98 -4.33 10.73
C GLY A 224 -11.06 -3.34 11.17
N TYR A 225 -10.90 -2.84 12.38
CA TYR A 225 -11.73 -1.80 12.98
C TYR A 225 -10.80 -0.79 13.65
N GLU A 226 -10.96 0.48 13.31
CA GLU A 226 -10.24 1.59 13.93
C GLU A 226 -11.22 2.48 14.67
N MET A 227 -11.01 2.67 15.97
CA MET A 227 -11.70 3.68 16.76
C MET A 227 -10.89 4.96 16.69
N LYS A 228 -11.52 6.04 16.24
CA LYS A 228 -10.91 7.36 16.21
C LYS A 228 -11.14 8.06 17.53
N ASN A 229 -10.11 8.74 18.00
CA ASN A 229 -10.24 9.71 19.09
C ASN A 229 -10.39 11.11 18.48
N ASP A 230 -11.22 11.98 19.09
CA ASP A 230 -11.77 13.25 18.56
C ASP A 230 -10.77 14.36 18.18
N GLY A 231 -9.51 14.05 17.85
CA GLY A 231 -8.43 15.01 17.71
C GLY A 231 -8.47 15.86 16.42
N VAL A 232 -9.16 15.43 15.36
CA VAL A 232 -9.08 16.10 14.03
C VAL A 232 -10.44 16.22 13.33
N ASP A 233 -11.24 15.16 13.29
CA ASP A 233 -12.61 15.16 12.79
C ASP A 233 -13.51 14.65 13.93
N ALA A 234 -14.13 15.58 14.65
CA ALA A 234 -14.99 15.28 15.79
C ALA A 234 -16.28 14.54 15.40
N THR A 235 -16.50 14.27 14.10
CA THR A 235 -17.67 13.51 13.63
C THR A 235 -17.31 12.11 13.15
N LEU A 236 -16.02 11.79 12.96
CA LEU A 236 -15.56 10.48 12.55
C LEU A 236 -15.34 9.62 13.79
N GLU A 237 -16.16 8.59 13.96
CA GLU A 237 -16.13 7.74 15.15
C GLU A 237 -15.27 6.50 14.92
N ASP A 238 -15.50 5.83 13.78
CA ASP A 238 -14.86 4.57 13.48
C ASP A 238 -14.70 4.33 11.98
N GLU A 239 -13.79 3.42 11.65
CA GLU A 239 -13.62 2.90 10.31
C GLU A 239 -13.55 1.36 10.34
N VAL A 240 -14.22 0.72 9.40
CA VAL A 240 -14.15 -0.73 9.18
C VAL A 240 -13.51 -0.98 7.84
N TYR A 241 -12.54 -1.89 7.79
CA TYR A 241 -11.88 -2.30 6.56
C TYR A 241 -11.86 -3.82 6.46
N GLY A 242 -11.99 -4.37 5.27
CA GLY A 242 -11.86 -5.81 5.10
C GLY A 242 -11.52 -6.20 3.68
N SER A 243 -10.90 -7.35 3.53
CA SER A 243 -10.68 -7.96 2.23
C SER A 243 -10.61 -9.47 2.31
N ILE A 244 -10.93 -10.12 1.20
CA ILE A 244 -10.76 -11.55 0.99
C ILE A 244 -10.24 -11.78 -0.42
N SER A 245 -9.24 -12.64 -0.55
CA SER A 245 -8.71 -13.10 -1.81
C SER A 245 -8.59 -14.61 -1.82
N VAL A 246 -9.01 -15.21 -2.93
CA VAL A 246 -8.97 -16.65 -3.16
C VAL A 246 -8.19 -16.90 -4.45
N LYS A 247 -7.21 -17.80 -4.40
CA LYS A 247 -6.39 -18.21 -5.54
C LYS A 247 -6.45 -19.71 -5.71
N HIS A 248 -6.87 -20.16 -6.90
CA HIS A 248 -6.85 -21.57 -7.28
C HIS A 248 -5.46 -21.98 -7.80
N ASP A 249 -5.12 -23.27 -7.70
CA ASP A 249 -3.86 -23.84 -8.20
C ASP A 249 -3.69 -23.69 -9.73
N SER A 250 -4.77 -23.38 -10.47
CA SER A 250 -4.69 -22.96 -11.88
C SER A 250 -4.21 -21.53 -12.07
N SER A 251 -3.77 -20.84 -11.02
CA SER A 251 -3.38 -19.42 -11.00
C SER A 251 -4.50 -18.40 -11.21
N LEU A 252 -5.76 -18.83 -11.34
CA LEU A 252 -6.91 -17.93 -11.30
C LEU A 252 -7.11 -17.43 -9.87
N ALA A 253 -7.33 -16.13 -9.70
CA ALA A 253 -7.59 -15.54 -8.40
C ALA A 253 -8.65 -14.44 -8.50
N ALA A 254 -9.38 -14.27 -7.41
CA ALA A 254 -10.35 -13.20 -7.23
C ALA A 254 -10.16 -12.56 -5.86
N THR A 255 -10.37 -11.26 -5.78
CA THR A 255 -10.23 -10.43 -4.58
C THR A 255 -11.45 -9.53 -4.44
N TYR A 256 -11.94 -9.40 -3.22
CA TYR A 256 -12.95 -8.43 -2.81
C TYR A 256 -12.41 -7.63 -1.62
N ALA A 257 -12.63 -6.32 -1.61
CA ALA A 257 -12.35 -5.46 -0.46
C ALA A 257 -13.51 -4.49 -0.20
N TYR A 258 -13.62 -4.08 1.06
CA TYR A 258 -14.71 -3.26 1.59
C TYR A 258 -14.18 -2.28 2.64
N ALA A 259 -14.73 -1.07 2.67
CA ALA A 259 -14.45 -0.08 3.70
C ALA A 259 -15.69 0.76 4.00
N THR A 260 -15.85 1.15 5.27
CA THR A 260 -16.83 2.14 5.72
C THR A 260 -16.27 3.09 6.75
N GLU A 261 -16.79 4.33 6.75
CA GLU A 261 -16.57 5.33 7.79
C GLU A 261 -17.88 5.56 8.56
N GLY A 262 -17.89 5.27 9.87
CA GLY A 262 -18.96 5.62 10.80
C GLY A 262 -18.86 7.09 11.21
N ARG A 263 -19.99 7.81 11.14
CA ARG A 263 -20.07 9.21 11.60
C ARG A 263 -21.28 9.46 12.49
N ASP A 264 -21.11 10.35 13.46
CA ASP A 264 -22.14 10.90 14.36
C ASP A 264 -23.40 11.41 13.63
N SER A 265 -23.23 11.90 12.40
CA SER A 265 -24.29 12.49 11.58
C SER A 265 -25.04 11.50 10.67
N GLY A 266 -24.67 10.21 10.70
CA GLY A 266 -25.32 9.13 9.95
C GLY A 266 -25.05 9.11 8.44
N THR A 267 -24.21 10.01 7.90
CA THR A 267 -23.72 9.91 6.51
C THR A 267 -22.43 9.11 6.50
N GLU A 268 -22.53 7.86 6.08
CA GLU A 268 -21.42 6.91 5.99
C GLU A 268 -20.77 7.03 4.60
N ALA A 269 -19.44 6.98 4.54
CA ALA A 269 -18.77 6.69 3.27
C ALA A 269 -18.64 5.17 3.15
N GLU A 270 -18.90 4.62 1.98
CA GLU A 270 -18.71 3.20 1.70
C GLU A 270 -17.93 2.99 0.41
N MET A 271 -17.16 1.92 0.37
CA MET A 271 -16.44 1.52 -0.83
C MET A 271 -16.40 0.02 -1.01
N HIS A 272 -16.59 -0.41 -2.26
CA HIS A 272 -16.49 -1.80 -2.68
C HIS A 272 -15.41 -1.92 -3.77
N TYR A 273 -14.61 -2.97 -3.70
CA TYR A 273 -13.58 -3.25 -4.69
C TYR A 273 -13.61 -4.73 -5.08
N PHE A 274 -13.55 -5.01 -6.38
CA PHE A 274 -13.50 -6.34 -6.96
C PHE A 274 -12.32 -6.43 -7.92
N LYS A 275 -11.61 -7.56 -7.90
CA LYS A 275 -10.53 -7.84 -8.85
C LYS A 275 -10.53 -9.30 -9.22
N VAL A 276 -10.32 -9.58 -10.50
CA VAL A 276 -10.04 -10.93 -11.01
C VAL A 276 -8.74 -10.90 -11.77
N GLY A 277 -7.94 -11.95 -11.63
CA GLY A 277 -6.68 -12.04 -12.34
C GLY A 277 -6.18 -13.46 -12.52
N TYR A 278 -5.22 -13.59 -13.42
CA TYR A 278 -4.62 -14.86 -13.80
C TYR A 278 -3.11 -14.70 -13.95
N THR A 279 -2.36 -15.66 -13.41
CA THR A 279 -0.89 -15.71 -13.53
C THR A 279 -0.46 -16.77 -14.56
N PHE A 280 0.14 -16.33 -15.67
CA PHE A 280 0.85 -17.13 -16.65
C PHE A 280 2.36 -17.10 -16.35
N ASP A 281 2.84 -17.99 -15.48
CA ASP A 281 4.25 -18.02 -15.06
C ASP A 281 4.71 -16.64 -14.52
N ALA A 282 5.59 -15.94 -15.23
CA ALA A 282 6.05 -14.60 -14.85
C ALA A 282 5.06 -13.46 -15.19
N LEU A 283 4.09 -13.70 -16.07
CA LEU A 283 3.11 -12.71 -16.51
C LEU A 283 1.83 -12.81 -15.67
N GLU A 284 1.41 -11.70 -15.09
CA GLU A 284 0.14 -11.53 -14.41
C GLU A 284 -0.75 -10.61 -15.25
N VAL A 285 -2.03 -10.94 -15.36
CA VAL A 285 -3.06 -10.05 -15.93
C VAL A 285 -4.22 -9.96 -14.96
N ALA A 286 -4.81 -8.78 -14.83
CA ALA A 286 -5.95 -8.57 -13.94
C ALA A 286 -6.86 -7.45 -14.47
N ALA A 287 -8.11 -7.52 -14.07
CA ALA A 287 -9.08 -6.44 -14.19
C ALA A 287 -9.71 -6.16 -12.83
N ASP A 288 -9.96 -4.89 -12.53
CA ASP A 288 -10.63 -4.47 -11.31
C ASP A 288 -11.79 -3.50 -11.56
N TYR A 289 -12.68 -3.45 -10.57
CA TYR A 289 -13.84 -2.59 -10.52
C TYR A 289 -14.04 -2.09 -9.09
N ALA A 290 -14.34 -0.81 -8.92
CA ALA A 290 -14.68 -0.25 -7.61
C ALA A 290 -15.90 0.65 -7.68
N THR A 291 -16.65 0.70 -6.58
CA THR A 291 -17.69 1.71 -6.34
C THR A 291 -17.39 2.44 -5.04
N ALA A 292 -17.78 3.71 -4.97
CA ALA A 292 -17.64 4.54 -3.79
C ALA A 292 -18.85 5.44 -3.61
N ASP A 293 -19.30 5.56 -2.37
CA ASP A 293 -20.21 6.60 -1.93
C ASP A 293 -19.46 7.46 -0.92
N ALA A 294 -19.27 8.73 -1.28
CA ALA A 294 -18.49 9.66 -0.49
C ALA A 294 -19.37 10.54 0.38
N THR A 295 -18.86 10.92 1.56
CA THR A 295 -19.56 11.85 2.46
C THR A 295 -19.72 13.26 1.91
N THR A 296 -19.07 13.57 0.81
CA THR A 296 -19.27 14.80 0.04
C THR A 296 -20.54 14.76 -0.83
N GLY A 297 -21.29 13.65 -0.83
CA GLY A 297 -22.47 13.44 -1.67
C GLY A 297 -22.15 13.06 -3.11
N HIS A 298 -20.94 12.54 -3.35
CA HIS A 298 -20.51 12.05 -4.66
C HIS A 298 -20.53 10.53 -4.70
N GLU A 299 -20.89 9.98 -5.84
CA GLU A 299 -20.75 8.57 -6.18
C GLU A 299 -19.57 8.42 -7.16
N GLY A 300 -18.80 7.35 -7.03
CA GLY A 300 -17.62 7.09 -7.86
C GLY A 300 -17.58 5.67 -8.39
N LYS A 301 -17.08 5.51 -9.61
CA LYS A 301 -16.78 4.20 -10.21
C LYS A 301 -15.36 4.18 -10.74
N ALA A 302 -14.67 3.06 -10.57
CA ALA A 302 -13.34 2.86 -11.15
C ALA A 302 -13.30 1.55 -11.93
N TYR A 303 -12.73 1.57 -13.12
CA TYR A 303 -12.52 0.37 -13.96
C TYR A 303 -11.04 0.28 -14.32
N GLY A 304 -10.40 -0.85 -14.05
CA GLY A 304 -8.99 -1.04 -14.37
C GLY A 304 -8.73 -2.35 -15.10
N ILE A 305 -7.73 -2.33 -15.96
CA ILE A 305 -7.13 -3.51 -16.55
C ILE A 305 -5.62 -3.33 -16.63
N GLY A 306 -4.87 -4.39 -16.36
CA GLY A 306 -3.43 -4.30 -16.39
C GLY A 306 -2.73 -5.63 -16.52
N ALA A 307 -1.43 -5.53 -16.76
CA ALA A 307 -0.51 -6.65 -16.83
C ALA A 307 0.79 -6.30 -16.10
N GLN A 308 1.38 -7.30 -15.46
CA GLN A 308 2.68 -7.18 -14.79
C GLN A 308 3.54 -8.37 -15.19
N TYR A 309 4.79 -8.10 -15.56
CA TYR A 309 5.77 -9.12 -15.88
C TYR A 309 6.90 -9.10 -14.84
N ASN A 310 7.06 -10.20 -14.12
CA ASN A 310 8.11 -10.37 -13.13
C ASN A 310 9.39 -10.84 -13.84
N LEU A 311 10.38 -9.94 -14.00
CA LEU A 311 11.64 -10.22 -14.69
C LEU A 311 12.63 -11.05 -13.84
N GLY A 312 12.27 -11.35 -12.59
CA GLY A 312 13.12 -12.05 -11.62
C GLY A 312 14.06 -11.09 -10.89
N HIS A 313 14.76 -11.62 -9.87
CA HIS A 313 15.75 -10.88 -9.08
C HIS A 313 15.23 -9.54 -8.52
N GLY A 314 13.96 -9.50 -8.10
CA GLY A 314 13.35 -8.30 -7.54
C GLY A 314 12.93 -7.25 -8.57
N VAL A 315 13.03 -7.54 -9.87
CA VAL A 315 12.65 -6.61 -10.95
C VAL A 315 11.26 -6.96 -11.50
N SER A 316 10.39 -5.97 -11.61
CA SER A 316 9.09 -6.07 -12.29
C SER A 316 8.86 -4.88 -13.23
N VAL A 317 8.11 -5.13 -14.29
CA VAL A 317 7.51 -4.09 -15.16
C VAL A 317 6.02 -4.31 -15.23
N ALA A 318 5.24 -3.24 -15.26
CA ALA A 318 3.79 -3.33 -15.37
C ALA A 318 3.24 -2.24 -16.29
N GLY A 319 2.07 -2.50 -16.86
CA GLY A 319 1.26 -1.53 -17.59
C GLY A 319 -0.21 -1.69 -17.21
N ALA A 320 -0.92 -0.58 -17.08
CA ALA A 320 -2.35 -0.59 -16.77
C ALA A 320 -3.07 0.60 -17.40
N TYR A 321 -4.36 0.42 -17.64
CA TYR A 321 -5.31 1.48 -17.91
C TYR A 321 -6.32 1.50 -16.77
N ARG A 322 -6.70 2.70 -16.32
CA ARG A 322 -7.77 2.90 -15.35
C ARG A 322 -8.62 4.10 -15.74
N GLN A 323 -9.92 3.91 -15.75
CA GLN A 323 -10.91 4.98 -15.88
C GLN A 323 -11.55 5.23 -14.51
N LEU A 324 -11.76 6.50 -14.17
CA LEU A 324 -12.45 6.94 -12.98
C LEU A 324 -13.64 7.81 -13.37
N GLU A 325 -14.80 7.55 -12.79
CA GLU A 325 -16.02 8.32 -12.94
C GLU A 325 -16.37 8.96 -11.59
N ALA A 326 -16.98 10.14 -11.62
CA ALA A 326 -17.55 10.80 -10.45
C ALA A 326 -18.83 11.55 -10.80
N GLU A 327 -19.85 11.43 -9.96
CA GLU A 327 -21.11 12.17 -10.11
C GLU A 327 -21.67 12.60 -8.76
N ASN A 328 -22.57 13.58 -8.78
CA ASN A 328 -23.39 13.96 -7.63
C ASN A 328 -24.87 13.99 -8.03
N SER A 329 -25.76 14.29 -7.08
CA SER A 329 -27.22 14.31 -7.31
C SER A 329 -27.74 15.19 -8.45
N THR A 330 -26.91 16.07 -9.02
CA THR A 330 -27.31 17.05 -10.04
C THR A 330 -26.55 16.96 -11.35
N ALA A 331 -25.36 16.35 -11.38
CA ALA A 331 -24.49 16.30 -12.55
C ALA A 331 -23.44 15.19 -12.44
N SER A 332 -22.97 14.71 -13.59
CA SER A 332 -21.75 13.90 -13.72
C SER A 332 -20.56 14.80 -14.07
N ALA A 333 -19.37 14.41 -13.63
CA ALA A 333 -18.12 15.02 -14.06
C ALA A 333 -17.61 14.33 -15.34
N ASP A 334 -16.67 14.96 -16.02
CA ASP A 334 -15.85 14.33 -17.05
C ASP A 334 -14.96 13.26 -16.38
N ASP A 335 -14.86 12.09 -17.02
CA ASP A 335 -14.08 10.97 -16.55
C ASP A 335 -12.58 11.31 -16.49
N ILE A 336 -11.85 10.63 -15.60
CA ILE A 336 -10.39 10.63 -15.58
C ILE A 336 -9.86 9.32 -16.16
N ASP A 337 -9.12 9.41 -17.26
CA ASP A 337 -8.40 8.30 -17.88
C ASP A 337 -6.93 8.30 -17.49
N LEU A 338 -6.44 7.16 -17.00
CA LEU A 338 -5.05 6.94 -16.59
C LEU A 338 -4.42 5.82 -17.41
N ILE A 339 -3.36 6.12 -18.16
CA ILE A 339 -2.49 5.11 -18.78
C ILE A 339 -1.17 5.09 -18.00
N MET A 340 -0.82 3.94 -17.45
CA MET A 340 0.29 3.78 -16.53
C MET A 340 1.31 2.76 -17.03
N ALA A 341 2.58 3.07 -16.88
CA ALA A 341 3.69 2.14 -17.05
C ALA A 341 4.63 2.22 -15.84
N ASN A 342 4.99 1.08 -15.26
CA ASN A 342 5.73 1.00 -14.03
C ASN A 342 7.00 0.14 -14.18
N VAL A 343 8.06 0.55 -13.49
CA VAL A 343 9.25 -0.27 -13.29
C VAL A 343 9.62 -0.24 -11.81
N ARG A 344 9.82 -1.43 -11.25
CA ARG A 344 10.29 -1.61 -9.88
C ARG A 344 11.53 -2.47 -9.82
N VAL A 345 12.47 -2.07 -8.99
CA VAL A 345 13.66 -2.85 -8.62
C VAL A 345 13.74 -2.93 -7.10
N LYS A 346 13.65 -4.14 -6.54
CA LYS A 346 13.88 -4.44 -5.12
C LYS A 346 15.32 -4.90 -4.91
N PHE A 347 15.88 -4.57 -3.75
CA PHE A 347 17.22 -4.99 -3.31
C PHE A 347 17.23 -5.29 -1.80
#